data_AF-A0A3B8JC99-F1
#
_entry.id   AF-A0A3B8JC99-F1
#
_cell.length_a   1.000
_cell.length_b   1.000
_cell.length_c   1.000
_cell.angle_alpha   90.00
_cell.angle_beta   90.00
_cell.angle_gamma   90.00
#
_symmetry.space_group_name_H-M   'P 1'
#
loop_
_entity.id
_entity.type
_entity.pdbx_description
1 polymer ?
#
loop_
_entity_poly.entity_id
_entity_poly.type
_entity_poly.pdbx_seq_one_letter_code
_entity_poly.pdbx_strand_id
1 'polypeptide(L)'
;MSTSLAIGEDITTFRHVQEKLGLILTENSKFFTEWMAELPTLSEAEQVRLDQVRRNYLYQISDGVLLEETVKMVVLSPLLELAGFYQPPYKFRTEVPVEIEAEGDNEEILRGR
;
A
#
# COMPACT_ATOMS: atom_id res chain seq x y z
N MET A 1 16.71 -16.30 -20.73
CA MET A 1 15.33 -16.37 -20.22
C MET A 1 15.35 -15.69 -18.85
N SER A 2 14.73 -14.52 -18.70
CA SER A 2 14.68 -13.82 -17.41
C SER A 2 13.30 -14.03 -16.80
N THR A 3 13.22 -14.87 -15.78
CA THR A 3 12.01 -15.08 -14.99
C THR A 3 11.86 -13.95 -13.99
N SER A 4 10.83 -13.12 -14.14
CA SER A 4 10.43 -12.12 -13.16
C SER A 4 9.48 -12.78 -12.18
N LEU A 5 9.94 -13.11 -10.98
CA LEU A 5 9.08 -13.59 -9.88
C LEU A 5 8.59 -12.41 -9.05
N ALA A 6 7.33 -12.45 -8.64
CA ALA A 6 6.80 -11.50 -7.67
C ALA A 6 7.51 -11.70 -6.32
N ILE A 7 7.86 -10.61 -5.64
CA ILE A 7 8.60 -10.65 -4.36
C ILE A 7 7.89 -11.52 -3.32
N GLY A 8 6.55 -11.55 -3.32
CA GLY A 8 5.74 -12.36 -2.40
C GLY A 8 5.86 -13.87 -2.60
N GLU A 9 6.29 -14.35 -3.77
CA GLU A 9 6.49 -15.78 -4.04
C GLU A 9 7.90 -16.25 -3.67
N ASP A 10 8.89 -15.35 -3.67
CA ASP A 10 10.31 -15.69 -3.47
C ASP A 10 10.88 -15.26 -2.10
N ILE A 11 10.27 -14.27 -1.45
CA ILE A 11 10.65 -13.77 -0.13
C ILE A 11 9.44 -13.83 0.81
N THR A 12 9.27 -15.00 1.43
CA THR A 12 8.14 -15.30 2.31
C THR A 12 8.41 -15.08 3.80
N THR A 13 9.67 -14.81 4.19
CA THR A 13 10.06 -14.63 5.60
C THR A 13 11.06 -13.50 5.76
N PHE A 14 11.11 -12.88 6.95
CA PHE A 14 12.16 -11.90 7.27
C PHE A 14 13.56 -12.49 7.14
N ARG A 15 13.76 -13.77 7.46
CA ARG A 15 15.04 -14.44 7.26
C ARG A 15 15.46 -14.43 5.78
N HIS A 16 14.53 -14.72 4.86
CA HIS A 16 14.81 -14.63 3.42
C HIS A 16 15.16 -13.21 2.97
N VAL A 17 14.50 -12.18 3.52
CA VAL A 17 14.86 -10.77 3.27
C VAL A 17 16.31 -10.52 3.67
N GLN A 18 16.72 -10.99 4.86
CA GLN A 18 18.08 -10.80 5.36
C GLN A 18 19.12 -11.54 4.50
N GLU A 19 18.88 -12.81 4.19
CA GLU A 19 19.82 -13.67 3.46
C GLU A 19 19.96 -13.28 1.98
N LYS A 20 18.86 -12.94 1.30
CA LYS A 20 18.87 -12.63 -0.14
C LYS A 20 19.22 -11.18 -0.44
N LEU A 21 18.75 -10.23 0.36
CA LEU A 21 18.93 -8.79 0.11
C LEU A 21 20.01 -8.16 1.01
N GLY A 22 20.57 -8.92 1.96
CA GLY A 22 21.58 -8.41 2.89
C GLY A 22 21.04 -7.34 3.85
N LEU A 23 19.72 -7.27 4.04
CA LEU A 23 19.08 -6.30 4.93
C LEU A 23 19.17 -6.76 6.39
N ILE A 24 19.18 -5.82 7.32
CA ILE A 24 19.27 -6.09 8.76
C ILE A 24 18.09 -5.39 9.44
N LEU A 25 17.40 -6.11 10.33
CA LEU A 25 16.37 -5.51 11.16
C LEU A 25 17.02 -4.55 12.17
N THR A 26 16.57 -3.30 12.17
CA THR A 26 17.02 -2.29 13.12
C THR A 26 16.04 -2.15 14.28
N GLU A 27 16.53 -2.23 15.51
CA GLU A 27 15.75 -1.89 16.72
C GLU A 27 15.96 -0.42 17.14
N ASN A 28 16.83 0.31 16.43
CA ASN A 28 17.09 1.70 16.73
C ASN A 28 15.91 2.56 16.26
N SER A 29 15.13 3.06 17.22
CA SER A 29 14.00 3.96 16.96
C SER A 29 14.40 5.28 16.27
N LYS A 30 15.69 5.64 16.28
CA LYS A 30 16.25 6.81 15.60
C LYS A 30 16.96 6.45 14.30
N PHE A 31 16.70 5.29 13.71
CA PHE A 31 17.36 4.89 12.45
C PHE A 31 16.94 5.78 11.27
N PHE A 32 15.65 6.10 11.17
CA PHE A 32 15.14 7.14 10.27
C PHE A 32 14.85 8.38 11.11
N THR A 33 15.65 9.43 10.98
CA THR A 33 15.44 10.69 11.70
C THR A 33 14.72 11.73 10.84
N GLU A 34 14.49 11.43 9.56
CA GLU A 34 13.89 12.33 8.59
C GLU A 34 12.47 12.77 9.01
N TRP A 35 11.73 11.91 9.72
CA TRP A 35 10.42 12.24 10.30
C TRP A 35 10.51 12.91 11.68
N MET A 36 11.68 12.88 12.32
CA MET A 36 11.94 13.52 13.62
C MET A 36 12.54 14.93 13.47
N ALA A 37 13.00 15.29 12.28
CA ALA A 37 13.50 16.61 11.97
C ALA A 37 12.36 17.63 11.83
N GLU A 38 12.70 18.92 11.80
CA GLU A 38 11.73 19.96 11.44
C GLU A 38 11.26 19.73 9.99
N LEU A 39 10.03 19.23 9.86
CA LEU A 39 9.38 19.04 8.57
C LEU A 39 8.85 20.39 8.05
N PRO A 40 8.79 20.58 6.72
CA PRO A 40 8.18 21.76 6.13
C PRO A 40 6.75 21.96 6.65
N THR A 41 6.40 23.21 6.95
CA THR A 41 5.02 23.55 7.31
C THR A 41 4.10 23.34 6.12
N LEU A 42 2.96 22.69 6.35
CA LEU A 42 1.93 22.51 5.34
C LEU A 42 1.28 23.84 4.99
N SER A 43 1.05 24.07 3.70
CA SER A 43 0.24 25.18 3.20
C SER A 43 -1.23 25.04 3.65
N GLU A 44 -1.97 26.14 3.62
CA GLU A 44 -3.41 26.13 3.95
C GLU A 44 -4.20 25.18 3.03
N ALA A 45 -3.84 25.11 1.74
CA ALA A 45 -4.48 24.23 0.78
C ALA A 45 -4.25 22.74 1.12
N GLU A 46 -3.03 22.38 1.51
CA GLU A 46 -2.69 21.01 1.94
C GLU A 46 -3.44 20.64 3.23
N GLN A 47 -3.51 21.55 4.20
CA GLN A 47 -4.25 21.34 5.44
C GLN A 47 -5.74 21.11 5.18
N VAL A 48 -6.37 21.94 4.35
CA VAL A 48 -7.78 21.80 3.97
C VAL A 48 -8.03 20.45 3.27
N ARG A 49 -7.12 20.03 2.38
CA ARG A 49 -7.22 18.74 1.69
C ARG A 49 -7.10 17.57 2.68
N LEU A 50 -6.14 17.62 3.61
CA LEU A 50 -5.95 16.60 4.64
C LEU A 50 -7.15 16.50 5.58
N ASP A 51 -7.73 17.63 5.97
CA ASP A 51 -8.96 17.66 6.77
C ASP A 51 -10.13 17.00 6.03
N GLN A 52 -10.24 17.19 4.71
CA GLN A 52 -11.24 16.50 3.90
C GLN A 52 -11.01 14.98 3.87
N VAL A 53 -9.77 14.54 3.68
CA VAL A 53 -9.40 13.11 3.71
C VAL A 53 -9.77 12.50 5.06
N ARG A 54 -9.44 13.19 6.16
CA ARG A 54 -9.80 12.77 7.52
C ARG A 54 -11.31 12.67 7.71
N ARG A 55 -12.09 13.68 7.29
CA ARG A 55 -13.56 13.65 7.39
C ARG A 55 -14.14 12.47 6.62
N ASN A 56 -13.67 12.24 5.39
CA ASN A 56 -14.13 11.12 4.58
C ASN A 56 -13.82 9.78 5.24
N TYR A 57 -12.60 9.60 5.75
CA TYR A 57 -12.23 8.39 6.49
C TYR A 57 -13.12 8.16 7.72
N LEU A 58 -13.33 9.19 8.54
CA LEU A 58 -14.16 9.10 9.75
C LEU A 58 -15.62 8.76 9.41
N TYR A 59 -16.14 9.29 8.31
CA TYR A 59 -17.47 8.95 7.82
C TYR A 59 -17.56 7.48 7.39
N GLN A 60 -16.56 6.95 6.68
CA GLN A 60 -16.60 5.56 6.22
C GLN A 60 -16.50 4.54 7.38
N ILE A 61 -15.80 4.87 8.47
CA ILE A 61 -15.73 3.98 9.64
C ILE A 61 -16.93 4.13 10.60
N SER A 62 -17.79 5.14 10.43
CA SER A 62 -18.91 5.34 11.36
C SER A 62 -19.93 4.22 11.28
N ASP A 63 -20.09 3.63 10.09
CA ASP A 63 -21.17 2.70 9.78
C ASP A 63 -20.69 1.25 9.56
N GLY A 64 -19.39 0.95 9.71
CA GLY A 64 -18.89 -0.42 9.56
C GLY A 64 -17.38 -0.58 9.42
N VAL A 65 -16.99 -1.81 9.03
CA VAL A 65 -15.58 -2.19 8.80
C VAL A 65 -15.14 -1.67 7.42
N LEU A 66 -14.08 -0.86 7.41
CA LEU A 66 -13.42 -0.45 6.18
C LEU A 66 -12.71 -1.65 5.55
N LEU A 67 -13.15 -2.03 4.35
CA LEU A 67 -12.41 -2.96 3.50
C LEU A 67 -11.11 -2.30 3.04
N GLU A 68 -10.08 -3.10 2.80
CA GLU A 68 -8.76 -2.65 2.33
C GLU A 68 -8.88 -1.70 1.13
N GLU A 69 -9.73 -2.05 0.16
CA GLU A 69 -9.96 -1.23 -1.03
C GLU A 69 -10.54 0.15 -0.71
N THR A 70 -11.42 0.23 0.29
CA THR A 70 -11.98 1.51 0.72
C THR A 70 -10.91 2.37 1.42
N VAL A 71 -10.02 1.77 2.21
CA VAL A 71 -8.86 2.48 2.79
C VAL A 71 -7.93 2.98 1.67
N LYS A 72 -7.66 2.13 0.67
CA LYS A 72 -6.87 2.50 -0.52
C LYS A 72 -7.45 3.74 -1.19
N MET A 73 -8.76 3.74 -1.47
CA MET A 73 -9.42 4.83 -2.16
C MET A 73 -9.57 6.12 -1.34
N VAL A 74 -9.95 6.01 -0.07
CA VAL A 74 -10.38 7.17 0.74
C VAL A 74 -9.22 7.83 1.48
N VAL A 75 -8.14 7.07 1.73
CA VAL A 75 -6.97 7.54 2.50
C VAL A 75 -5.71 7.52 1.66
N LEU A 76 -5.27 6.34 1.21
CA LEU A 76 -3.96 6.21 0.56
C LEU A 76 -3.87 6.99 -0.75
N SER A 77 -4.84 6.82 -1.65
CA SER A 77 -4.80 7.48 -2.96
C SER A 77 -4.75 9.01 -2.86
N PRO A 78 -5.59 9.68 -2.02
CA PRO A 78 -5.47 11.12 -1.79
C PRO A 78 -4.12 11.56 -1.20
N LEU A 79 -3.53 10.78 -0.30
CA LEU A 79 -2.22 11.11 0.28
C LEU A 79 -1.09 10.97 -0.74
N LEU A 80 -1.15 9.93 -1.58
CA LEU A 80 -0.19 9.73 -2.67
C LEU A 80 -0.31 10.83 -3.73
N GLU A 81 -1.52 11.26 -4.05
CA GLU A 81 -1.79 12.42 -4.90
C GLU A 81 -1.15 13.68 -4.31
N LEU A 82 -1.45 14.01 -3.04
CA LEU A 82 -0.91 15.16 -2.32
C LEU A 82 0.62 15.18 -2.29
N ALA A 83 1.24 14.01 -2.11
CA ALA A 83 2.69 13.86 -2.09
C ALA A 83 3.34 13.83 -3.50
N GLY A 84 2.55 13.97 -4.58
CA GLY A 84 3.07 14.04 -5.95
C GLY A 84 3.45 12.69 -6.57
N PHE A 85 3.07 11.56 -5.97
CA PHE A 85 3.43 10.23 -6.48
C PHE A 85 2.71 9.83 -7.79
N TYR A 86 1.73 10.63 -8.21
CA TYR A 86 1.06 10.47 -9.51
C TYR A 86 1.69 11.31 -10.63
N GLN A 87 2.75 12.06 -10.31
CA GLN A 87 3.44 12.94 -11.22
C GLN A 87 4.81 12.35 -11.61
N PRO A 88 5.38 12.76 -12.75
CA PRO A 88 6.73 12.34 -13.14
C PRO A 88 7.77 12.58 -12.03
N PRO A 89 8.76 11.68 -11.83
CA PRO A 89 9.08 10.51 -12.64
C PRO A 89 8.31 9.23 -12.25
N TYR A 90 7.38 9.32 -11.32
CA TYR A 90 6.66 8.16 -10.78
C TYR A 90 5.54 7.71 -11.73
N LYS A 91 5.36 6.40 -11.86
CA LYS A 91 4.25 5.79 -12.59
C LYS A 91 3.56 4.76 -11.73
N PHE A 92 2.29 5.00 -11.47
CA PHE A 92 1.46 4.05 -10.74
C PHE A 92 1.30 2.76 -11.56
N ARG A 93 1.39 1.62 -10.87
CA ARG A 93 1.04 0.30 -11.40
C ARG A 93 0.00 -0.28 -10.46
N THR A 94 -1.14 -0.69 -11.01
CA THR A 94 -2.10 -1.49 -10.27
C THR A 94 -1.51 -2.88 -10.07
N GLU A 95 -1.92 -3.52 -8.98
CA GLU A 95 -1.67 -4.95 -8.79
C GLU A 95 -2.24 -5.73 -9.99
N VAL A 96 -1.49 -6.74 -10.45
CA VAL A 96 -1.97 -7.62 -11.51
C VAL A 96 -2.87 -8.66 -10.84
N PRO A 97 -4.18 -8.69 -11.15
CA PRO A 97 -5.06 -9.67 -10.55
C PRO A 97 -4.63 -11.07 -10.97
N VAL A 98 -4.59 -11.99 -10.01
CA VAL A 98 -4.39 -13.42 -10.26
C VAL A 98 -5.76 -14.08 -10.18
N GLU A 99 -6.28 -14.58 -11.30
CA GLU A 99 -7.50 -15.39 -11.28
C GLU A 99 -7.12 -16.84 -10.97
N ILE A 100 -7.75 -17.41 -9.95
CA ILE A 100 -7.62 -18.83 -9.63
C ILE A 100 -8.93 -19.50 -10.02
N GLU A 101 -8.86 -20.47 -10.93
CA GLU A 101 -9.98 -21.33 -11.29
C GLU A 101 -9.77 -22.72 -10.69
N ALA A 102 -10.82 -23.26 -10.09
CA ALA A 102 -10.86 -24.64 -9.60
C ALA A 102 -12.15 -25.32 -10.06
N GLU A 103 -12.06 -26.59 -10.44
CA GLU A 103 -13.24 -27.42 -10.66
C GLU A 103 -13.83 -27.83 -9.31
N GLY A 104 -15.08 -27.46 -9.09
CA GLY A 104 -15.93 -27.92 -7.99
C GLY A 104 -16.72 -29.18 -8.37
N ASP A 105 -17.57 -29.62 -7.45
CA ASP A 105 -18.49 -30.73 -7.72
C ASP A 105 -19.48 -30.36 -8.84
N ASN A 106 -19.95 -31.34 -9.60
CA ASN A 106 -20.94 -31.16 -10.68
C ASN A 106 -20.54 -30.18 -11.80
N GLU A 107 -19.27 -30.17 -12.23
CA GLU A 107 -18.79 -29.31 -13.33
C GLU A 107 -18.87 -27.80 -13.01
N GLU A 108 -18.95 -27.42 -11.73
CA GLU A 108 -18.90 -26.02 -11.31
C GLU A 108 -17.47 -25.46 -11.45
N ILE A 109 -17.32 -24.26 -12.00
CA ILE A 109 -16.05 -23.54 -11.99
C ILE A 109 -16.08 -22.52 -10.85
N LEU A 110 -15.26 -22.77 -9.83
CA LEU A 110 -15.05 -21.85 -8.72
C LEU A 110 -13.98 -20.83 -9.13
N ARG A 111 -14.30 -19.54 -8.98
CA ARG A 111 -13.38 -18.43 -9.29
C ARG A 111 -13.02 -17.66 -8.04
N GLY A 112 -11.73 -17.63 -7.73
CA GLY A 112 -11.13 -16.77 -6.70
C GLY A 112 -10.38 -15.59 -7.33
N ARG A 113 -10.27 -14.51 -6.56
CA ARG A 113 -9.34 -13.40 -6.78
C ARG A 113 -8.31 -13.37 -5.66
#